data_AF-A0A3D0SB44-F1
#
_entry.id   AF-A0A3D0SB44-F1
#
_cell.length_a   1.000
_cell.length_b   1.000
_cell.length_c   1.000
_cell.angle_alpha   90.00
_cell.angle_beta   90.00
_cell.angle_gamma   90.00
#
_symmetry.space_group_name_H-M   'P 1'
#
loop_
_entity.id
_entity.type
_entity.pdbx_description
1 polymer ?
#
loop_
_entity_poly.entity_id
_entity_poly.type
_entity_poly.pdbx_seq_one_letter_code
_entity_poly.pdbx_strand_id
1 'polypeptide(L)'
;LILGMGEDGHTASLFPCCEQLEDGLAMNSGRVCIATQPTTAPHQRMSLTLPAIVASRNIYLHLTGDKKRQVLEDAVANATATEKPIVAVINAAQVTLKWAP
;
A
#
# COMPACT_ATOMS: atom_id res chain seq x y z
N LEU A 1 -8.15 -3.47 -9.89
CA LEU A 1 -7.96 -2.55 -8.76
C LEU A 1 -6.94 -1.49 -9.16
N ILE A 2 -7.24 -0.21 -8.91
CA ILE A 2 -6.30 0.90 -9.13
C ILE A 2 -5.91 1.42 -7.76
N LEU A 3 -4.61 1.44 -7.49
CA LEU A 3 -4.00 1.91 -6.26
C LEU A 3 -3.26 3.22 -6.51
N GLY A 4 -3.18 4.05 -5.47
CA GLY A 4 -2.22 5.15 -5.39
C GLY A 4 -1.14 4.84 -4.35
N MET A 5 -0.16 5.74 -4.24
CA MET A 5 0.86 5.70 -3.19
C MET A 5 1.09 7.10 -2.60
N GLY A 6 1.23 7.17 -1.28
CA GLY A 6 1.74 8.34 -0.56
C GLY A 6 3.26 8.43 -0.62
N GLU A 7 3.83 9.58 -0.27
CA GLU A 7 5.30 9.75 -0.20
C GLU A 7 5.93 8.98 0.97
N ASP A 8 5.13 8.61 1.96
CA ASP A 8 5.49 7.68 3.03
C ASP A 8 5.44 6.21 2.58
N GLY A 9 5.01 5.92 1.35
CA GLY A 9 4.92 4.55 0.81
C GLY A 9 3.64 3.81 1.16
N HIS A 10 2.68 4.45 1.84
CA HIS A 10 1.38 3.83 2.08
C HIS A 10 0.62 3.62 0.77
N THR A 11 -0.24 2.62 0.75
CA THR A 11 -1.25 2.43 -0.29
C THR A 11 -2.58 2.04 0.34
N ALA A 12 -3.70 2.23 -0.38
CA ALA A 12 -5.04 2.18 0.18
C ALA A 12 -5.12 3.04 1.46
N SER A 13 -5.42 2.45 2.63
CA SER A 13 -5.23 3.10 3.93
C SER A 13 -4.39 2.23 4.87
N LEU A 14 -3.42 1.51 4.31
CA LEU A 14 -2.40 0.76 5.04
C LEU A 14 -1.17 1.66 5.21
N PHE A 15 -1.11 2.38 6.34
CA PHE A 15 -0.02 3.33 6.62
C PHE A 15 1.07 2.69 7.48
N PRO A 16 2.36 3.04 7.26
CA PRO A 16 3.47 2.59 8.10
C PRO A 16 3.31 3.00 9.58
N CYS A 17 2.55 4.06 9.85
CA CYS A 17 2.33 4.61 11.18
C CYS A 17 1.10 4.06 11.91
N CYS A 18 0.34 3.12 11.31
CA CYS A 18 -0.83 2.51 11.94
C CYS A 18 -0.41 1.31 12.80
N GLU A 19 -0.89 1.24 14.04
CA GLU A 19 -0.76 0.05 14.89
C GLU A 19 -1.42 -1.19 14.24
N GLN A 20 -2.46 -0.97 13.42
CA GLN A 20 -3.20 -2.05 12.74
C GLN A 20 -2.51 -2.54 11.44
N LEU A 21 -1.32 -2.05 11.12
CA LEU A 21 -0.66 -2.36 9.84
C LEU A 21 -0.40 -3.85 9.70
N GLU A 22 0.16 -4.51 10.71
CA GLU A 22 0.49 -5.94 10.65
C GLU A 22 -0.76 -6.79 10.38
N ASP A 23 -1.87 -6.50 11.08
CA ASP A 23 -3.17 -7.13 10.85
C ASP A 23 -3.70 -6.89 9.42
N GLY A 24 -3.47 -5.68 8.89
CA GLY A 24 -3.86 -5.30 7.54
C GLY A 24 -3.03 -6.01 6.46
N LEU A 25 -1.77 -6.34 6.77
CA LEU A 25 -0.84 -7.05 5.87
C LEU A 25 -0.90 -8.57 6.02
N ALA A 26 -1.50 -9.09 7.09
CA ALA A 26 -1.59 -10.52 7.35
C ALA A 26 -2.38 -11.26 6.25
N MET A 27 -1.68 -12.08 5.46
CA MET A 27 -2.26 -12.88 4.37
C MET A 27 -3.30 -13.90 4.84
N ASN A 28 -3.23 -14.32 6.10
CA ASN A 28 -4.17 -15.23 6.74
C ASN A 28 -5.27 -14.52 7.55
N SER A 29 -5.42 -13.19 7.43
CA SER A 29 -6.38 -12.41 8.24
C SER A 29 -7.85 -12.86 8.08
N GLY A 30 -8.23 -13.44 6.94
CA GLY A 30 -9.61 -13.84 6.64
C GLY A 30 -10.59 -12.67 6.49
N ARG A 31 -10.09 -11.42 6.52
CA ARG A 31 -10.90 -10.19 6.49
C ARG A 31 -10.74 -9.51 5.13
N VAL A 32 -11.84 -8.98 4.60
CA VAL A 32 -11.82 -8.15 3.38
C VAL A 32 -11.35 -6.74 3.68
N CYS A 33 -11.82 -6.17 4.80
CA CYS A 33 -11.50 -4.81 5.22
C CYS A 33 -10.99 -4.78 6.67
N ILE A 34 -10.28 -3.70 7.00
CA ILE A 34 -9.80 -3.38 8.34
C ILE A 34 -9.97 -1.88 8.61
N ALA A 35 -10.19 -1.53 9.88
CA ALA A 35 -10.13 -0.13 10.33
C ALA A 35 -8.67 0.24 10.63
N THR A 36 -8.20 1.39 10.15
CA THR A 36 -6.86 1.91 10.43
C THR A 36 -6.92 3.31 11.02
N GLN A 37 -5.98 3.63 11.91
CA GLN A 37 -5.88 4.94 12.55
C GLN A 37 -4.49 5.53 12.29
N PRO A 38 -4.28 6.24 11.17
CA PRO A 38 -2.99 6.88 10.92
C PRO A 38 -2.74 7.99 11.94
N THR A 39 -1.48 8.10 12.38
CA THR A 39 -1.02 9.21 13.24
C THR A 39 -0.52 10.40 12.41
N THR A 40 -0.21 10.19 11.14
CA THR A 40 0.33 11.20 10.20
C THR A 40 -0.73 11.83 9.29
N ALA A 41 -1.99 11.40 9.38
CA ALA A 41 -3.09 11.92 8.58
C ALA A 41 -4.38 11.98 9.42
N PRO A 42 -5.29 12.95 9.17
CA PRO A 42 -6.52 13.06 9.95
C PRO A 42 -7.51 11.93 9.61
N HIS A 43 -8.36 11.62 10.60
CA HIS A 43 -9.47 10.67 10.56
C HIS A 43 -9.11 9.19 10.53
N GLN A 44 -9.91 8.40 11.24
CA GLN A 44 -9.92 6.94 11.11
C GLN A 44 -10.34 6.55 9.68
N ARG A 45 -9.77 5.46 9.17
CA ARG A 45 -10.01 4.97 7.81
C ARG A 45 -10.52 3.54 7.82
N MET A 46 -11.16 3.17 6.72
CA MET A 46 -11.36 1.78 6.33
C MET A 46 -10.41 1.49 5.17
N SER A 47 -9.69 0.36 5.24
CA SER A 47 -8.83 -0.12 4.17
C SER A 47 -9.24 -1.52 3.76
N LEU A 48 -9.05 -1.88 2.49
CA LEU A 48 -8.89 -3.28 2.12
C LEU A 48 -7.62 -3.83 2.77
N THR A 49 -7.66 -5.11 3.15
CA THR A 49 -6.48 -5.85 3.61
C THR A 49 -5.61 -6.26 2.43
N LEU A 50 -4.34 -6.61 2.69
CA LEU A 50 -3.44 -7.15 1.66
C LEU A 50 -4.05 -8.35 0.91
N PRO A 51 -4.57 -9.41 1.56
CA PRO A 51 -5.18 -10.54 0.85
C PRO A 51 -6.35 -10.11 -0.05
N ALA A 52 -7.16 -9.13 0.36
CA ALA A 52 -8.24 -8.60 -0.47
C ALA A 52 -7.72 -7.80 -1.68
N ILE A 53 -6.65 -7.02 -1.50
CA ILE A 53 -5.99 -6.27 -2.57
C ILE A 53 -5.43 -7.23 -3.62
N VAL A 54 -4.65 -8.22 -3.19
CA VAL A 54 -3.91 -9.13 -4.11
C VAL A 54 -4.79 -10.20 -4.75
N ALA A 55 -5.99 -10.43 -4.23
CA ALA A 55 -7.02 -11.24 -4.88
C ALA A 55 -7.60 -10.59 -6.17
N SER A 56 -7.26 -9.33 -6.45
CA SER A 56 -7.67 -8.65 -7.68
C SER A 56 -7.02 -9.27 -8.92
N ARG A 57 -7.82 -9.58 -9.95
CA ARG A 57 -7.31 -10.11 -11.24
C ARG A 57 -6.26 -9.21 -11.91
N ASN A 58 -6.41 -7.88 -11.77
CA ASN A 58 -5.50 -6.89 -12.31
C ASN A 58 -5.26 -5.80 -11.25
N ILE A 59 -4.00 -5.44 -11.03
CA ILE A 59 -3.59 -4.38 -10.10
C ILE A 59 -2.77 -3.35 -10.87
N TYR A 60 -3.23 -2.11 -10.81
CA TYR A 60 -2.53 -0.95 -11.38
C TYR A 60 -2.10 -0.02 -10.26
N LEU A 61 -0.85 0.44 -10.30
CA LEU A 61 -0.37 1.51 -9.45
C LEU A 61 -0.31 2.79 -10.27
N HIS A 62 -1.11 3.80 -9.91
CA HIS A 62 -1.15 5.07 -10.62
C HIS A 62 -0.41 6.16 -9.82
N LEU A 63 0.66 6.71 -10.40
CA LEU A 63 1.49 7.76 -9.80
C LEU A 63 1.63 8.95 -10.74
N THR A 64 1.77 10.14 -10.16
CA THR A 64 2.06 11.38 -10.87
C THR A 64 3.20 12.11 -10.19
N GLY A 65 4.10 12.72 -10.96
CA GLY A 65 5.26 13.44 -10.45
C GLY A 65 6.49 12.56 -10.20
N ASP A 66 7.67 13.12 -10.45
CA ASP A 66 8.96 12.45 -10.28
C ASP A 66 9.20 12.01 -8.83
N LYS A 67 8.77 12.83 -7.86
CA LYS A 67 8.98 12.55 -6.44
C LYS A 67 8.35 11.23 -6.01
N LYS A 68 7.13 10.93 -6.46
CA LYS A 68 6.47 9.66 -6.14
C LYS A 68 7.11 8.46 -6.84
N ARG A 69 7.65 8.67 -8.04
CA ARG A 69 8.41 7.63 -8.74
C ARG A 69 9.70 7.29 -8.00
N GLN A 70 10.45 8.30 -7.55
CA GLN A 70 11.66 8.10 -6.76
C GLN A 70 11.37 7.36 -5.44
N VAL A 71 10.30 7.74 -4.73
CA VAL A 71 9.87 7.03 -3.51
C VAL A 71 9.53 5.57 -3.80
N LEU A 72 8.90 5.26 -4.92
CA LEU A 72 8.59 3.88 -5.30
C LEU A 72 9.86 3.09 -5.61
N GLU A 73 10.77 3.66 -6.40
CA GLU A 73 12.06 3.04 -6.76
C GLU A 73 12.89 2.74 -5.49
N ASP A 74 12.95 3.68 -4.55
CA ASP A 74 13.59 3.49 -3.25
C ASP A 74 12.89 2.43 -2.40
N ALA A 75 11.56 2.47 -2.30
CA ALA A 75 10.79 1.49 -1.53
C ALA A 75 11.03 0.06 -2.01
N VAL A 76 11.06 -0.16 -3.33
CA VAL A 76 11.31 -1.49 -3.91
C VAL A 76 12.74 -1.96 -3.68
N ALA A 77 13.72 -1.05 -3.68
CA ALA A 77 15.13 -1.39 -3.52
C ALA A 77 15.53 -1.61 -2.05
N ASN A 78 14.97 -0.80 -1.13
CA ASN A 78 15.59 -0.58 0.18
C ASN A 78 14.65 -0.75 1.38
N ALA A 79 13.35 -0.95 1.18
CA ALA A 79 12.38 -0.94 2.28
C ALA A 79 11.64 -2.27 2.47
N THR A 80 11.20 -2.49 3.70
CA THR A 80 10.31 -3.59 4.07
C THR A 80 8.83 -3.24 3.87
N ALA A 81 7.97 -4.26 3.93
CA ALA A 81 6.52 -4.09 3.85
C ALA A 81 5.93 -3.22 4.98
N THR A 82 6.54 -3.20 6.15
CA THR A 82 6.07 -2.38 7.28
C THR A 82 6.55 -0.93 7.17
N GLU A 83 7.75 -0.70 6.62
CA GLU A 83 8.28 0.65 6.35
C GLU A 83 7.58 1.31 5.15
N LYS A 84 7.30 0.54 4.10
CA LYS A 84 6.67 0.99 2.85
C LYS A 84 5.59 -0.01 2.42
N PRO A 85 4.33 0.14 2.87
CA PRO A 85 3.25 -0.84 2.62
C PRO A 85 2.98 -1.21 1.15
N ILE A 86 3.32 -0.34 0.19
CA ILE A 86 3.27 -0.69 -1.23
C ILE A 86 4.13 -1.91 -1.60
N VAL A 87 5.26 -2.12 -0.88
CA VAL A 87 6.16 -3.27 -1.08
C VAL A 87 5.43 -4.59 -0.83
N ALA A 88 4.52 -4.63 0.16
CA ALA A 88 3.73 -5.83 0.43
C ALA A 88 2.88 -6.25 -0.78
N VAL A 89 2.28 -5.28 -1.48
CA VAL A 89 1.46 -5.53 -2.67
C VAL A 89 2.33 -6.00 -3.84
N ILE A 90 3.48 -5.36 -4.06
CA ILE A 90 4.41 -5.69 -5.14
C ILE A 90 5.00 -7.09 -4.96
N ASN A 91 5.32 -7.48 -3.72
CA ASN A 91 5.88 -8.79 -3.42
C ASN A 91 4.85 -9.92 -3.58
N ALA A 92 3.57 -9.63 -3.34
CA ALA A 92 2.51 -10.64 -3.33
C ALA A 92 1.75 -10.75 -4.67
N ALA A 93 1.87 -9.78 -5.58
CA ALA A 93 1.17 -9.80 -6.86
C ALA A 93 1.89 -9.00 -7.95
N GLN A 94 1.60 -9.32 -9.21
CA GLN A 94 2.05 -8.52 -10.34
C GLN A 94 1.29 -7.18 -10.38
N VAL A 95 2.03 -6.08 -10.31
CA VAL A 95 1.50 -4.70 -10.33
C VAL A 95 1.96 -4.00 -11.60
N THR A 96 1.01 -3.44 -12.35
CA THR A 96 1.33 -2.60 -13.52
C THR A 96 1.44 -1.14 -13.11
N LEU A 97 2.61 -0.54 -13.25
CA LEU A 97 2.80 0.89 -13.03
C LEU A 97 2.22 1.71 -14.18
N LYS A 98 1.43 2.72 -13.85
CA LYS A 98 0.98 3.81 -14.73
C LYS A 98 1.49 5.11 -14.14
N TRP A 99 2.51 5.70 -14.76
CA TRP A 99 3.16 6.91 -14.28
C TRP A 99 3.13 8.02 -15.33
N ALA A 100 2.98 9.26 -14.86
CA ALA A 100 3.14 10.47 -15.64
C ALA A 100 3.99 11.49 -14.86
N PRO A 101 4.81 12.31 -15.55
CA PRO A 101 5.60 13.36 -14.92
C PRO A 101 4.72 14.44 -14.29
#